data_AF-A0A318UG29-F1
#
_entry.id   AF-A0A318UG29-F1
#
_cell.length_a   1.000
_cell.length_b   1.000
_cell.length_c   1.000
_cell.angle_alpha   90.00
_cell.angle_beta   90.00
_cell.angle_gamma   90.00
#
_symmetry.space_group_name_H-M   'P 1'
#
loop_
_entity.id
_entity.type
_entity.pdbx_description
1 polymer ?
#
loop_
_entity_poly.entity_id
_entity_poly.type
_entity_poly.pdbx_seq_one_letter_code
_entity_poly.pdbx_strand_id
1 'polypeptide(L)'
;MSRSSQTPPRNAQRIFRVEDLPKDRRAARYQITRKNGETSTVILHKRRRQILELLMRGPVFCASLVRVSDIVCILKHECGLEVETVFFPGEKVNGAGDFGIYFLRSQVTRLDAQEVAA
;
A
#
# COMPACT_ATOMS: atom_id res chain seq x y z
N MET A 1 21.41 -15.16 -8.69
CA MET A 1 20.65 -14.03 -8.09
C MET A 1 21.14 -12.75 -8.75
N SER A 2 20.48 -12.28 -9.82
CA SER A 2 20.90 -11.04 -10.48
C SER A 2 20.63 -9.86 -9.56
N ARG A 3 21.69 -9.23 -9.05
CA ARG A 3 21.65 -7.91 -8.45
C ARG A 3 21.44 -6.91 -9.57
N SER A 4 20.19 -6.77 -10.02
CA SER A 4 19.79 -5.56 -10.71
C SER A 4 20.03 -4.41 -9.74
N SER A 5 20.75 -3.39 -10.20
CA SER A 5 20.87 -2.08 -9.57
C SER A 5 19.49 -1.43 -9.53
N GLN A 6 18.60 -1.98 -8.71
CA GLN A 6 17.26 -1.48 -8.55
C GLN A 6 17.37 -0.20 -7.73
N THR A 7 17.22 0.92 -8.40
CA THR A 7 16.95 2.19 -7.73
C THR A 7 15.51 2.13 -7.24
N PRO A 8 15.22 2.48 -5.97
CA PRO A 8 13.85 2.57 -5.50
C PRO A 8 13.07 3.59 -6.34
N PRO A 9 11.76 3.38 -6.56
CA PRO A 9 10.96 4.32 -7.33
C PRO A 9 10.94 5.68 -6.63
N ARG A 10 11.13 6.76 -7.39
CA ARG A 10 11.23 8.13 -6.86
C ARG A 10 9.97 8.59 -6.13
N ASN A 11 8.81 8.03 -6.48
CA ASN A 11 7.53 8.30 -5.84
C ASN A 11 7.23 7.36 -4.65
N ALA A 12 8.19 6.57 -4.17
CA ALA A 12 8.02 5.78 -2.95
C ALA A 12 7.77 6.71 -1.75
N GLN A 13 6.66 6.49 -1.07
CA GLN A 13 6.21 7.31 0.03
C GLN A 13 6.78 6.78 1.35
N ARG A 14 7.41 7.65 2.14
CA ARG A 14 7.83 7.33 3.52
C ARG A 14 6.93 8.10 4.48
N ILE A 15 6.24 7.38 5.35
CA ILE A 15 5.30 7.96 6.30
C ILE A 15 5.94 8.01 7.68
N PHE A 16 6.11 9.22 8.20
CA PHE A 16 6.75 9.46 9.49
C PHE A 16 5.72 9.62 10.61
N ARG A 17 4.55 10.18 10.29
CA ARG A 17 3.52 10.53 11.27
C ARG A 17 2.12 10.17 10.79
N VAL A 18 1.19 10.05 11.73
CA VAL A 18 -0.20 9.69 11.42
C VAL A 18 -0.85 10.77 10.55
N GLU A 19 -0.42 12.01 10.72
CA GLU A 19 -0.90 13.17 9.99
C GLU A 19 -0.52 13.13 8.51
N ASP A 20 0.51 12.38 8.12
CA ASP A 20 0.93 12.26 6.72
C ASP A 20 0.03 11.30 5.92
N LEU A 21 -0.83 10.55 6.60
CA LEU A 21 -1.77 9.62 5.95
C LEU A 21 -2.95 10.35 5.28
N PRO A 22 -3.61 9.71 4.28
CA PRO A 22 -4.90 10.16 3.78
C PRO A 22 -5.86 10.49 4.92
N LYS A 23 -6.50 11.67 4.89
CA LYS A 23 -7.21 12.22 6.06
C LYS A 23 -8.57 11.59 6.32
N ASP A 24 -9.26 11.15 5.28
CA ASP A 24 -10.62 10.63 5.42
C ASP A 24 -10.58 9.21 6.02
N ARG A 25 -11.35 9.03 7.09
CA ARG A 25 -11.42 7.80 7.89
C ARG A 25 -12.80 7.15 7.86
N ARG A 26 -13.78 7.78 7.19
CA ARG A 26 -15.15 7.26 7.07
C ARG A 26 -15.14 5.92 6.33
N ALA A 27 -16.19 5.12 6.50
CA ALA A 27 -16.31 3.88 5.74
C ALA A 27 -16.40 4.19 4.23
N ALA A 28 -15.79 3.33 3.43
CA ALA A 28 -15.80 3.40 1.97
C ALA A 28 -15.76 1.98 1.37
N ARG A 29 -16.45 1.77 0.25
CA ARG A 29 -16.48 0.51 -0.50
C ARG A 29 -15.42 0.52 -1.59
N TYR A 30 -14.71 -0.59 -1.68
CA TYR A 30 -13.68 -0.82 -2.69
C TYR A 30 -13.92 -2.16 -3.37
N GLN A 31 -13.75 -2.19 -4.68
CA GLN A 31 -13.55 -3.42 -5.44
C GLN A 31 -12.05 -3.67 -5.55
N ILE A 32 -11.63 -4.87 -5.15
CA ILE A 32 -10.26 -5.36 -5.27
C ILE A 32 -10.27 -6.45 -6.34
N THR A 33 -9.53 -6.22 -7.43
CA THR A 33 -9.27 -7.21 -8.48
C THR A 33 -7.85 -7.73 -8.32
N ARG A 34 -7.70 -9.02 -8.05
CA ARG A 34 -6.40 -9.71 -7.94
C ARG A 34 -5.78 -9.92 -9.32
N LYS A 35 -4.49 -10.26 -9.35
CA LYS A 35 -3.75 -10.54 -10.59
C LYS A 35 -4.33 -11.70 -11.39
N ASN A 36 -4.96 -12.68 -10.72
CA ASN A 36 -5.66 -13.80 -11.36
C ASN A 36 -7.03 -13.40 -11.95
N GLY A 37 -7.47 -12.15 -11.80
CA GLY A 37 -8.76 -11.65 -12.25
C GLY A 37 -9.91 -11.82 -11.26
N GLU A 38 -9.70 -12.49 -10.13
CA GLU A 38 -10.71 -12.64 -9.07
C GLU A 38 -11.03 -11.28 -8.46
N THR A 39 -12.33 -10.99 -8.30
CA THR A 39 -12.80 -9.73 -7.74
C THR A 39 -13.48 -9.94 -6.39
N SER A 40 -13.29 -9.00 -5.48
CA SER A 40 -13.99 -8.97 -4.19
C SER A 40 -14.35 -7.53 -3.84
N THR A 41 -15.46 -7.36 -3.13
CA THR A 41 -15.87 -6.06 -2.59
C THR A 41 -15.66 -6.03 -1.10
N VAL A 42 -15.02 -4.97 -0.60
CA VAL A 42 -14.76 -4.77 0.84
C VAL A 42 -15.20 -3.39 1.29
N ILE A 43 -15.66 -3.29 2.54
CA ILE A 43 -15.89 -2.01 3.21
C ILE A 43 -14.73 -1.77 4.17
N LEU A 44 -13.96 -0.71 3.92
CA LEU A 44 -12.85 -0.32 4.80
C LEU A 44 -13.16 1.01 5.49
N HIS A 45 -12.69 1.12 6.72
CA HIS A 45 -12.84 2.31 7.55
C HIS A 45 -11.58 2.53 8.38
N LYS A 46 -11.46 3.70 9.02
CA LYS A 46 -10.34 4.06 9.90
C LYS A 46 -8.99 3.81 9.21
N ARG A 47 -8.03 3.19 9.91
CA ARG A 47 -6.65 3.04 9.45
C ARG A 47 -6.54 2.10 8.24
N ARG A 48 -7.37 1.05 8.14
CA ARG A 48 -7.36 0.12 7.00
C ARG A 48 -7.64 0.86 5.70
N ARG A 49 -8.63 1.76 5.71
CA ARG A 49 -8.92 2.65 4.57
C ARG A 49 -7.73 3.56 4.23
N GLN A 50 -7.17 4.24 5.23
CA GLN A 50 -6.06 5.18 5.01
C GLN A 50 -4.83 4.49 4.39
N ILE A 51 -4.52 3.27 4.81
CA ILE A 51 -3.38 2.52 4.27
C ILE A 51 -3.69 1.98 2.87
N LEU A 52 -4.91 1.54 2.58
CA LEU A 52 -5.30 1.20 1.21
C LEU A 52 -5.15 2.42 0.28
N GLU A 53 -5.72 3.57 0.66
CA GLU A 53 -5.62 4.79 -0.15
C GLU A 53 -4.17 5.28 -0.30
N LEU A 54 -3.33 5.09 0.73
CA LEU A 54 -1.89 5.38 0.63
C LEU A 54 -1.21 4.51 -0.42
N LEU A 55 -1.48 3.19 -0.41
CA LEU A 55 -0.94 2.23 -1.38
C LEU A 55 -1.46 2.50 -2.80
N MET A 56 -2.69 2.98 -2.94
CA MET A 56 -3.26 3.40 -4.23
C MET A 56 -2.57 4.63 -4.81
N ARG A 57 -1.99 5.52 -3.98
CA ARG A 57 -1.22 6.69 -4.44
C ARG A 57 0.17 6.32 -4.94
N GLY A 58 0.73 5.21 -4.48
CA GLY A 58 2.05 4.75 -4.91
C GLY A 58 2.73 3.82 -3.91
N PRO A 59 3.97 3.38 -4.22
CA PRO A 59 4.74 2.47 -3.38
C PRO A 59 5.02 3.08 -1.99
N VAL A 60 5.15 2.24 -0.96
CA VAL A 60 5.33 2.70 0.43
C VAL A 60 6.50 1.99 1.09
N PHE A 61 7.41 2.74 1.73
CA PHE A 61 8.50 2.14 2.51
C PHE A 61 7.97 1.31 3.69
N CYS A 62 8.44 0.07 3.83
CA CYS A 62 8.08 -0.81 4.95
C CYS A 62 8.48 -0.22 6.31
N ALA A 63 9.59 0.52 6.34
CA ALA A 63 10.12 1.18 7.54
C ALA A 63 9.36 2.45 7.97
N SER A 64 8.17 2.71 7.40
CA SER A 64 7.33 3.82 7.81
C SER A 64 6.88 3.67 9.27
N LEU A 65 6.97 4.75 10.06
CA LEU A 65 6.88 4.70 11.54
C LEU A 65 5.46 4.48 12.09
N VAL A 66 4.44 4.50 11.24
CA VAL A 66 3.01 4.43 11.64
C VAL A 66 2.42 3.02 11.60
N ARG A 67 3.27 1.99 11.75
CA ARG A 67 2.89 0.57 11.68
C ARG A 67 2.14 0.21 10.41
N VAL A 68 2.65 0.69 9.26
CA VAL A 68 2.07 0.37 7.94
C VAL A 68 2.02 -1.15 7.72
N SER A 69 3.08 -1.85 8.12
CA SER A 69 3.24 -3.30 7.93
C SER A 69 2.12 -4.13 8.57
N ASP A 70 1.70 -3.81 9.79
CA ASP A 70 0.62 -4.52 10.50
C ASP A 70 -0.69 -4.44 9.70
N ILE A 71 -0.99 -3.24 9.18
CA ILE A 71 -2.20 -3.01 8.41
C ILE A 71 -2.11 -3.64 7.03
N VAL A 72 -0.94 -3.60 6.38
CA VAL A 72 -0.70 -4.33 5.13
C VAL A 72 -0.92 -5.82 5.31
N CYS A 73 -0.44 -6.40 6.42
CA CYS A 73 -0.66 -7.80 6.76
C CYS A 73 -2.17 -8.11 6.87
N ILE A 74 -2.91 -7.30 7.62
CA ILE A 74 -4.37 -7.41 7.74
C ILE A 74 -5.05 -7.32 6.37
N LEU A 75 -4.70 -6.35 5.53
CA LEU A 75 -5.31 -6.17 4.21
C LEU A 75 -5.03 -7.38 3.28
N LYS A 76 -3.85 -7.98 3.37
CA LYS A 76 -3.52 -9.22 2.64
C LYS A 76 -4.41 -10.38 3.07
N HIS A 77 -4.48 -10.64 4.37
CA HIS A 77 -5.14 -11.82 4.91
C HIS A 77 -6.66 -11.70 4.93
N GLU A 78 -7.21 -10.56 5.35
CA GLU A 78 -8.66 -10.38 5.52
C GLU A 78 -9.35 -9.86 4.26
N CYS A 79 -8.66 -9.09 3.42
CA CYS A 79 -9.25 -8.45 2.25
C CYS A 79 -8.75 -9.03 0.91
N GLY A 80 -7.80 -9.99 0.96
CA GLY A 80 -7.23 -10.58 -0.25
C GLY A 80 -6.44 -9.59 -1.10
N LEU A 81 -5.93 -8.51 -0.50
CA LEU A 81 -5.15 -7.49 -1.19
C LEU A 81 -3.76 -8.03 -1.54
N GLU A 82 -3.39 -8.00 -2.81
CA GLU A 82 -2.05 -8.39 -3.25
C GLU A 82 -1.10 -7.21 -3.16
N VAL A 83 -0.16 -7.29 -2.21
CA VAL A 83 0.91 -6.31 -2.04
C VAL A 83 2.24 -7.04 -2.05
N GLU A 84 3.11 -6.69 -2.99
CA GLU A 84 4.46 -7.25 -3.09
C GLU A 84 5.43 -6.43 -2.25
N THR A 85 6.38 -7.10 -1.59
CA THR A 85 7.52 -6.44 -0.96
C THR A 85 8.74 -6.63 -1.84
N VAL A 86 9.30 -5.54 -2.38
CA VAL A 86 10.57 -5.58 -3.10
C VAL A 86 11.64 -4.98 -2.21
N PHE A 87 12.76 -5.69 -2.08
CA PHE A 87 13.92 -5.24 -1.29
C PHE A 87 14.92 -4.52 -2.18
N PHE A 88 15.40 -3.39 -1.68
CA PHE A 88 16.39 -2.54 -2.33
C PHE A 88 17.63 -2.47 -1.45
N PRO A 89 18.84 -2.44 -2.05
CA PRO A 89 20.06 -2.36 -1.27
C PRO A 89 20.18 -1.02 -0.56
N GLY A 90 20.58 -1.07 0.71
CA GLY A 90 20.96 0.12 1.47
C GLY A 90 22.31 0.68 1.02
N GLU A 91 22.57 1.95 1.33
CA GLU A 91 23.87 2.56 1.10
C GLU A 91 24.88 2.05 2.13
N LYS A 92 25.74 1.10 1.72
CA LYS A 92 26.67 0.44 2.65
C LYS A 92 27.65 1.40 3.34
N VAL A 93 28.00 2.51 2.67
CA VAL A 93 28.97 3.50 3.17
C VAL A 93 28.51 4.13 4.49
N ASN A 94 27.20 4.31 4.67
CA ASN A 94 26.64 4.85 5.91
C ASN A 94 26.10 3.76 6.86
N GLY A 95 26.38 2.49 6.57
CA GLY A 95 25.90 1.35 7.36
C GLY A 95 24.41 1.04 7.19
N ALA A 96 23.70 1.64 6.23
CA ALA A 96 22.31 1.33 5.98
C ALA A 96 22.17 -0.11 5.44
N GLY A 97 21.32 -0.89 6.10
CA GLY A 97 20.89 -2.20 5.61
C GLY A 97 19.89 -2.11 4.46
N ASP A 98 19.62 -3.26 3.84
CA ASP A 98 18.59 -3.39 2.81
C ASP A 98 17.21 -3.00 3.37
N PHE A 99 16.38 -2.40 2.52
CA PHE A 99 15.07 -1.92 2.91
C PHE A 99 13.98 -2.40 1.94
N GLY A 100 12.79 -2.65 2.49
CA GLY A 100 11.63 -3.05 1.72
C GLY A 100 10.75 -1.89 1.30
N ILE A 101 10.14 -2.00 0.12
CA ILE A 101 9.05 -1.15 -0.34
C ILE A 101 7.86 -2.04 -0.73
N TYR A 102 6.68 -1.66 -0.26
CA TYR A 102 5.40 -2.26 -0.63
C TYR A 102 4.91 -1.72 -1.96
N PHE A 103 4.51 -2.61 -2.86
CA PHE A 103 3.89 -2.32 -4.14
C PHE A 103 2.50 -2.94 -4.21
N LEU A 104 1.49 -2.12 -4.46
CA LEU A 104 0.14 -2.61 -4.72
C LEU A 104 0.11 -3.35 -6.06
N ARG A 105 -0.32 -4.62 -6.06
CA ARG A 105 -0.45 -5.46 -7.25
C ARG A 105 -1.90 -5.69 -7.67
N SER A 106 -2.82 -5.68 -6.70
CA SER A 106 -4.25 -5.65 -7.02
C SER A 106 -4.64 -4.34 -7.69
N GLN A 107 -5.56 -4.40 -8.64
CA GLN A 107 -6.28 -3.22 -9.09
C GLN A 107 -7.37 -2.91 -8.06
N VAL A 108 -7.46 -1.65 -7.64
CA VAL A 108 -8.41 -1.23 -6.60
C VAL A 108 -9.22 -0.05 -7.13
N THR A 109 -10.53 -0.20 -7.10
CA THR A 109 -11.48 0.84 -7.52
C THR A 109 -12.38 1.20 -6.36
N ARG A 110 -12.55 2.49 -6.08
CA ARG A 110 -13.52 2.95 -5.08
C ARG A 110 -14.92 2.98 -5.71
N LEU A 111 -15.90 2.40 -5.03
CA LEU A 111 -17.26 2.26 -5.55
C LEU A 111 -18.21 3.39 -5.11
N ASP A 112 -17.92 4.07 -4.00
CA ASP A 112 -18.80 5.15 -3.49
C ASP A 112 -18.79 6.42 -4.37
N ALA A 113 -17.91 6.50 -5.36
CA ALA A 113 -17.82 7.66 -6.24
C ALA A 113 -18.87 7.63 -7.37
N GLN A 114 -19.64 6.55 -7.52
CA GLN A 114 -20.59 6.34 -8.62
C GLN A 114 -22.07 6.61 -8.28
N GLU A 115 -22.40 7.16 -7.10
CA GLU A 115 -23.77 7.60 -6.78
C GLU A 115 -24.01 9.09 -7.10
N VAL A 116 -23.65 9.58 -8.29
CA VAL A 116 -24.20 10.83 -8.85
C VAL A 116 -24.23 10.76 -10.39
N ALA A 117 -25.13 9.95 -10.94
CA ALA A 117 -25.61 10.10 -12.31
C ALA A 117 -26.99 9.44 -12.38
N ALA A 118 -27.98 10.14 -11.85
CA ALA A 118 -29.40 9.91 -12.11
C ALA A 118 -29.92 11.09 -12.92
#